data_AF-A0A4S3IYD9-F1
#
_entry.id   AF-A0A4S3IYD9-F1
#
_cell.length_a   1.000
_cell.length_b   1.000
_cell.length_c   1.000
_cell.angle_alpha   90.00
_cell.angle_beta   90.00
_cell.angle_gamma   90.00
#
_symmetry.space_group_name_H-M   'P 1'
#
loop_
_entity.id
_entity.type
_entity.pdbx_description
1 polymer ?
#
loop_
_entity_poly.entity_id
_entity_poly.type
_entity_poly.pdbx_seq_one_letter_code
_entity_poly.pdbx_strand_id
1 'polypeptide(L)'
;MTGSHWLDETGLLNSPIILTNSFSVGACYTGIYEYAVREYRDKESGLVDWFLLPVVAETCDLYLNDIGAMVVTPDMVVRGIDQANADFVKEGNTGGGTGMVCQGFKGGTGNASRIIDGLVFGAEVMYTVAALVQANYGAKRDLHFGGVPVGRLIAEQDAIATAEEESQREDARKAKDGSIIVVIATDAPLHPTQLQRLAKRATVGLSRVGGWGSNSSGDIFIAFSTAEKIPRAPDFSWKPRVEQNIAVVQDVTINALFEGAADATEEAIYNALIGAEDMEGPRGVKIYPCGQDIQRHLGSQFFGSEPFVTLEKLLPCEEVTLGSAFQACHHSYDILILPILQCCPNLIGKRRQLVGIPLTVPSVRGLA
;
A
#
# COMPACT_ATOMS: atom_id res chain seq x y z
N MET A 1 -6.98 -9.19 -10.33
CA MET A 1 -5.69 -9.69 -9.81
C MET A 1 -5.47 -11.12 -10.28
N THR A 2 -4.36 -11.40 -10.96
CA THR A 2 -3.96 -12.76 -11.37
C THR A 2 -3.33 -13.53 -10.21
N GLY A 3 -3.21 -14.85 -10.31
CA GLY A 3 -2.53 -15.68 -9.30
C GLY A 3 -3.33 -15.92 -8.01
N SER A 4 -4.44 -15.21 -7.78
CA SER A 4 -5.26 -15.32 -6.56
C SER A 4 -5.75 -16.75 -6.27
N HIS A 5 -6.21 -17.49 -7.27
CA HIS A 5 -6.68 -18.86 -7.07
C HIS A 5 -5.58 -19.80 -6.56
N TRP A 6 -4.32 -19.59 -6.97
CA TRP A 6 -3.19 -20.38 -6.46
C TRP A 6 -2.79 -19.97 -5.05
N LEU A 7 -2.89 -18.67 -4.75
CA LEU A 7 -2.71 -18.16 -3.38
C LEU A 7 -3.77 -18.73 -2.44
N ASP A 8 -5.02 -18.83 -2.87
CA ASP A 8 -6.11 -19.40 -2.07
C ASP A 8 -5.95 -20.91 -1.87
N GLU A 9 -5.49 -21.64 -2.90
CA GLU A 9 -5.28 -23.08 -2.83
C GLU A 9 -4.07 -23.46 -1.97
N THR A 10 -2.94 -22.76 -2.15
CA THR A 10 -1.65 -23.17 -1.58
C THR A 10 -1.18 -22.29 -0.43
N GLY A 11 -1.62 -21.03 -0.36
CA GLY A 11 -1.08 -20.05 0.56
C GLY A 11 0.35 -19.59 0.25
N LEU A 12 0.89 -19.90 -0.93
CA LEU A 12 2.28 -19.63 -1.29
C LEU A 12 2.40 -18.55 -2.36
N LEU A 13 3.05 -17.44 -2.00
CA LEU A 13 3.49 -16.41 -2.95
C LEU A 13 4.84 -16.80 -3.55
N ASN A 14 4.88 -17.06 -4.86
CA ASN A 14 6.06 -17.56 -5.57
C ASN A 14 6.49 -16.70 -6.77
N SER A 15 5.92 -15.50 -6.90
CA SER A 15 6.31 -14.47 -7.88
C SER A 15 6.39 -13.10 -7.21
N PRO A 16 7.09 -12.13 -7.81
CA PRO A 16 6.92 -10.72 -7.46
C PRO A 16 5.46 -10.29 -7.62
N ILE A 17 5.00 -9.37 -6.77
CA ILE A 17 3.70 -8.71 -6.94
C ILE A 17 3.90 -7.48 -7.80
N ILE A 18 3.14 -7.39 -8.90
CA ILE A 18 3.18 -6.26 -9.84
C ILE A 18 1.88 -5.46 -9.79
N LEU A 19 1.98 -4.15 -9.58
CA LEU A 19 0.85 -3.22 -9.65
C LEU A 19 0.94 -2.33 -10.90
N THR A 20 -0.14 -2.28 -11.68
CA THR A 20 -0.16 -1.60 -12.99
C THR A 20 -1.56 -1.06 -13.33
N ASN A 21 -1.78 -0.59 -14.56
CA ASN A 21 -3.11 -0.23 -15.06
C ASN A 21 -3.88 -1.44 -15.64
N SER A 22 -5.20 -1.31 -15.75
CA SER A 22 -6.10 -2.40 -16.16
C SER A 22 -5.72 -3.08 -17.48
N PHE A 23 -5.26 -2.34 -18.48
CA PHE A 23 -4.96 -2.91 -19.80
C PHE A 23 -3.54 -3.48 -19.90
N SER A 24 -2.71 -3.23 -18.87
CA SER A 24 -1.31 -3.65 -18.84
C SER A 24 -1.08 -4.94 -18.04
N VAL A 25 -2.13 -5.54 -17.49
CA VAL A 25 -2.06 -6.82 -16.74
C VAL A 25 -1.39 -7.91 -17.57
N GLY A 26 -1.74 -8.03 -18.86
CA GLY A 26 -1.15 -9.03 -19.76
C GLY A 26 0.35 -8.85 -19.98
N ALA A 27 0.79 -7.62 -20.24
CA ALA A 27 2.21 -7.31 -20.42
C ALA A 27 3.02 -7.57 -19.14
N CYS A 28 2.47 -7.20 -17.98
CA CYS A 28 3.07 -7.48 -16.67
C CYS A 28 3.19 -8.97 -16.39
N TYR A 29 2.14 -9.74 -16.71
CA TYR A 29 2.13 -11.18 -16.54
C TYR A 29 3.22 -11.85 -17.40
N THR A 30 3.36 -11.44 -18.66
CA THR A 30 4.46 -11.89 -19.55
C THR A 30 5.83 -11.49 -19.01
N GLY A 31 6.00 -10.24 -18.55
CA GLY A 31 7.28 -9.75 -18.02
C GLY A 31 7.79 -10.53 -16.80
N ILE A 32 6.90 -10.95 -15.90
CA ILE A 32 7.28 -11.83 -14.78
C ILE A 32 7.82 -13.17 -15.29
N TYR A 33 7.19 -13.76 -16.33
CA TYR A 33 7.72 -14.97 -16.94
C TYR A 33 9.06 -14.74 -17.64
N GLU A 34 9.23 -13.65 -18.39
CA GLU A 34 10.50 -13.34 -19.04
C GLU A 34 11.64 -13.24 -18.02
N TYR A 35 11.40 -12.54 -16.91
CA TYR A 35 12.32 -12.50 -15.76
C TYR A 35 12.58 -13.91 -15.20
N ALA A 36 11.52 -14.68 -14.90
CA ALA A 36 11.68 -15.99 -14.29
C ALA A 36 12.41 -17.00 -15.21
N VAL A 37 12.18 -16.96 -16.51
CA VAL A 37 12.89 -17.78 -17.51
C VAL A 37 14.34 -17.36 -17.61
N ARG A 38 14.64 -16.05 -17.60
CA ARG A 38 16.02 -15.54 -17.61
C ARG A 38 16.81 -16.04 -16.41
N GLU A 39 16.23 -15.96 -15.22
CA GLU A 39 16.90 -16.32 -13.97
C GLU A 39 16.92 -17.82 -13.70
N TYR A 40 15.77 -18.49 -13.78
CA TYR A 40 15.55 -19.82 -13.20
C TYR A 40 15.37 -20.96 -14.20
N ARG A 41 15.54 -20.75 -15.52
CA ARG A 41 15.61 -21.89 -16.45
C ARG A 41 16.87 -22.71 -16.18
N ASP A 42 16.78 -24.01 -16.44
CA ASP A 42 17.93 -24.89 -16.35
C ASP A 42 19.03 -24.44 -17.33
N LYS A 43 20.25 -24.23 -16.81
CA LYS A 43 21.33 -23.62 -17.61
C LYS A 43 21.99 -24.61 -18.55
N GLU A 44 21.88 -25.92 -18.28
CA GLU A 44 22.47 -26.97 -19.10
C GLU A 44 21.58 -27.31 -20.31
N SER A 45 20.30 -27.59 -20.07
CA SER A 45 19.31 -27.93 -21.10
C SER A 45 18.67 -26.71 -21.76
N GLY A 46 18.65 -25.56 -21.08
CA GLY A 46 17.95 -24.36 -21.52
C GLY A 46 16.42 -24.43 -21.35
N LEU A 47 15.88 -25.50 -20.77
CA LEU A 47 14.45 -25.72 -20.61
C LEU A 47 13.92 -25.19 -19.27
N VAL A 48 12.60 -25.01 -19.20
CA VAL A 48 11.87 -24.67 -17.98
C VAL A 48 11.17 -25.92 -17.47
N ASP A 49 11.43 -26.28 -16.21
CA ASP A 49 10.89 -27.46 -15.53
C ASP A 49 10.03 -27.11 -14.30
N TRP A 50 9.70 -25.82 -14.15
CA TRP A 50 8.90 -25.30 -13.04
C TRP A 50 7.56 -24.72 -13.50
N PHE A 51 6.61 -24.64 -12.56
CA PHE A 51 5.29 -24.07 -12.77
C PHE A 51 5.09 -22.84 -11.87
N LEU A 52 4.71 -21.70 -12.46
CA LEU A 52 4.53 -20.40 -11.78
C LEU A 52 3.17 -19.80 -12.15
N LEU A 53 2.48 -19.16 -11.22
CA LEU A 53 1.29 -18.35 -11.51
C LEU A 53 1.54 -16.91 -11.04
N PRO A 54 1.99 -16.01 -11.94
CA PRO A 54 2.32 -14.63 -11.59
C PRO A 54 1.18 -13.84 -10.94
N VAL A 55 1.51 -13.00 -9.97
CA VAL A 55 0.58 -12.10 -9.26
C VAL A 55 0.68 -10.69 -9.81
N VAL A 56 -0.34 -10.29 -10.57
CA VAL A 56 -0.48 -8.95 -11.14
C VAL A 56 -1.82 -8.37 -10.73
N ALA A 57 -1.83 -7.16 -10.19
CA ALA A 57 -3.03 -6.44 -9.81
C ALA A 57 -3.07 -5.07 -10.47
N GLU A 58 -4.27 -4.49 -10.52
CA GLU A 58 -4.49 -3.29 -11.33
C GLU A 58 -5.50 -2.34 -10.70
N THR A 59 -5.40 -1.08 -11.12
CA THR A 59 -6.47 -0.09 -11.05
C THR A 59 -6.56 0.64 -12.39
N CYS A 60 -7.65 1.37 -12.65
CA CYS A 60 -7.89 1.96 -13.97
C CYS A 60 -7.52 3.45 -14.06
N ASP A 61 -6.49 3.80 -14.83
CA ASP A 61 -5.99 5.17 -15.02
C ASP A 61 -6.57 5.91 -16.24
N LEU A 62 -7.73 5.48 -16.75
CA LEU A 62 -8.33 5.95 -18.01
C LEU A 62 -8.54 7.47 -18.12
N TYR A 63 -8.52 8.21 -17.00
CA TYR A 63 -8.70 9.65 -16.97
C TYR A 63 -7.42 10.43 -17.26
N LEU A 64 -6.27 9.91 -16.82
CA LEU A 64 -4.97 10.58 -16.94
C LEU A 64 -4.00 9.85 -17.88
N ASN A 65 -4.38 8.69 -18.40
CA ASN A 65 -3.58 7.88 -19.31
C ASN A 65 -4.36 7.55 -20.60
N ASP A 66 -3.66 7.45 -21.73
CA ASP A 66 -4.19 6.75 -22.90
C ASP A 66 -4.03 5.24 -22.68
N ILE A 67 -4.93 4.70 -21.86
CA ILE A 67 -4.89 3.28 -21.47
C ILE A 67 -4.98 2.34 -22.68
N GLY A 68 -5.60 2.80 -23.78
CA GLY A 68 -5.74 2.04 -25.02
C GLY A 68 -4.44 1.90 -25.81
N ALA A 69 -3.46 2.79 -25.59
CA ALA A 69 -2.15 2.69 -26.21
C ALA A 69 -1.30 1.53 -25.67
N MET A 70 -1.68 0.95 -24.51
CA MET A 70 -1.02 -0.22 -23.89
C MET A 70 0.51 -0.10 -23.85
N VAL A 71 1.00 1.07 -23.41
CA VAL A 71 2.42 1.42 -23.51
C VAL A 71 3.34 0.64 -22.56
N VAL A 72 2.78 0.00 -21.53
CA VAL A 72 3.54 -0.85 -20.63
C VAL A 72 3.96 -2.13 -21.35
N THR A 73 5.26 -2.40 -21.38
CA THR A 73 5.84 -3.57 -22.04
C THR A 73 6.38 -4.60 -21.03
N PRO A 74 6.52 -5.88 -21.42
CA PRO A 74 7.22 -6.88 -20.60
C PRO A 74 8.63 -6.46 -20.18
N ASP A 75 9.40 -5.81 -21.07
CA ASP A 75 10.74 -5.30 -20.76
C ASP A 75 10.73 -4.27 -19.62
N MET A 76 9.74 -3.36 -19.58
CA MET A 76 9.60 -2.41 -18.47
C MET A 76 9.39 -3.14 -17.14
N VAL A 77 8.68 -4.27 -17.16
CA VAL A 77 8.43 -5.09 -15.97
C VAL A 77 9.73 -5.77 -15.53
N VAL A 78 10.45 -6.40 -16.46
CA VAL A 78 11.75 -7.03 -16.17
C VAL A 78 12.73 -6.01 -15.59
N ARG A 79 12.83 -4.83 -16.21
CA ARG A 79 13.68 -3.73 -15.70
C ARG A 79 13.25 -3.28 -14.31
N GLY A 80 11.96 -3.14 -14.06
CA GLY A 80 11.46 -2.83 -12.73
C GLY A 80 11.88 -3.90 -11.71
N ILE A 81 11.82 -5.19 -12.07
CA ILE A 81 12.17 -6.28 -11.15
C ILE A 81 13.66 -6.20 -10.81
N ASP A 82 14.49 -5.92 -11.82
CA ASP A 82 15.94 -5.78 -11.66
C ASP A 82 16.36 -4.57 -10.83
N GLN A 83 15.57 -3.50 -10.86
CA GLN A 83 15.86 -2.23 -10.19
C GLN A 83 15.25 -2.11 -8.80
N ALA A 84 14.34 -3.02 -8.44
CA ALA A 84 13.73 -3.04 -7.11
C ALA A 84 14.81 -3.21 -6.03
N ASN A 85 14.77 -2.31 -5.05
CA ASN A 85 15.73 -2.23 -3.94
C ASN A 85 15.05 -1.73 -2.64
N ALA A 86 15.74 -1.83 -1.50
CA ALA A 86 15.17 -1.51 -0.19
C ALA A 86 15.08 -0.01 0.14
N ASP A 87 15.34 0.87 -0.82
CA ASP A 87 15.23 2.31 -0.61
C ASP A 87 13.76 2.72 -0.39
N PHE A 88 13.57 3.96 0.07
CA PHE A 88 12.26 4.52 0.33
C PHE A 88 11.35 4.43 -0.90
N VAL A 89 10.12 3.98 -0.69
CA VAL A 89 9.13 3.86 -1.76
C VAL A 89 8.68 5.25 -2.18
N LYS A 90 8.92 5.62 -3.44
CA LYS A 90 8.38 6.88 -3.96
C LYS A 90 6.85 6.83 -4.03
N GLU A 91 6.23 7.88 -3.54
CA GLU A 91 4.77 8.00 -3.40
C GLU A 91 4.19 9.01 -4.39
N GLY A 92 2.85 9.05 -4.46
CA GLY A 92 2.11 9.89 -5.40
C GLY A 92 2.16 9.33 -6.82
N ASN A 93 2.67 10.13 -7.75
CA ASN A 93 2.57 9.91 -9.21
C ASN A 93 3.65 8.94 -9.72
N THR A 94 3.75 7.77 -9.11
CA THR A 94 4.80 6.78 -9.40
C THR A 94 4.22 5.40 -9.60
N GLY A 95 5.00 4.48 -10.18
CA GLY A 95 4.54 3.11 -10.28
C GLY A 95 3.36 2.95 -11.26
N GLY A 96 2.59 1.89 -11.03
CA GLY A 96 1.23 1.81 -11.53
C GLY A 96 0.30 2.91 -10.97
N GLY A 97 0.71 3.66 -9.95
CA GLY A 97 -0.02 4.81 -9.39
C GLY A 97 0.04 6.09 -10.25
N THR A 98 0.91 6.14 -11.27
CA THR A 98 1.21 7.34 -12.05
C THR A 98 -0.05 8.10 -12.51
N GLY A 99 -0.99 7.43 -13.19
CA GLY A 99 -2.21 8.04 -13.72
C GLY A 99 -3.45 7.94 -12.81
N MET A 100 -3.29 7.60 -11.53
CA MET A 100 -4.43 7.31 -10.65
C MET A 100 -5.05 8.56 -10.01
N VAL A 101 -6.36 8.50 -9.77
CA VAL A 101 -7.20 9.54 -9.17
C VAL A 101 -7.94 8.94 -7.97
N CYS A 102 -7.79 9.54 -6.80
CA CYS A 102 -8.41 9.06 -5.57
C CYS A 102 -9.22 10.17 -4.91
N GLN A 103 -10.49 9.89 -4.58
CA GLN A 103 -11.41 10.80 -3.91
C GLN A 103 -11.47 12.17 -4.61
N GLY A 104 -11.55 12.17 -5.95
CA GLY A 104 -11.59 13.39 -6.77
C GLY A 104 -10.31 14.24 -6.77
N PHE A 105 -9.23 13.77 -6.14
CA PHE A 105 -7.91 14.37 -6.15
C PHE A 105 -6.92 13.46 -6.88
N LYS A 106 -5.71 13.95 -7.12
CA LYS A 106 -4.64 13.09 -7.61
C LYS A 106 -4.35 12.03 -6.54
N GLY A 107 -4.36 10.77 -6.95
CA GLY A 107 -3.98 9.62 -6.12
C GLY A 107 -2.68 9.01 -6.62
N GLY A 108 -2.49 7.72 -6.35
CA GLY A 108 -1.32 6.99 -6.84
C GLY A 108 -0.78 5.98 -5.83
N THR A 109 0.54 5.90 -5.74
CA THR A 109 1.21 4.97 -4.82
C THR A 109 1.39 5.60 -3.45
N GLY A 110 1.13 4.84 -2.39
CA GLY A 110 1.49 5.25 -1.03
C GLY A 110 1.86 4.05 -0.18
N ASN A 111 2.57 4.28 0.91
CA ASN A 111 3.03 3.25 1.81
C ASN A 111 3.11 3.76 3.26
N ALA A 112 2.97 2.84 4.21
CA ALA A 112 3.18 3.11 5.62
C ALA A 112 3.49 1.81 6.36
N SER A 113 4.01 1.90 7.59
CA SER A 113 4.28 0.74 8.42
C SER A 113 4.04 0.99 9.90
N ARG A 114 3.86 -0.10 10.64
CA ARG A 114 3.74 -0.13 12.11
C ARG A 114 4.69 -1.16 12.65
N ILE A 115 5.36 -0.82 13.74
CA ILE A 115 6.12 -1.77 14.54
C ILE A 115 5.23 -2.26 15.68
N ILE A 116 5.16 -3.57 15.85
CA ILE A 116 4.28 -4.26 16.79
C ILE A 116 5.14 -5.08 17.75
N ASP A 117 5.00 -4.83 19.05
CA ASP A 117 5.65 -5.64 20.08
C ASP A 117 5.10 -7.09 20.04
N GLY A 118 6.01 -8.05 20.16
CA GLY A 118 5.70 -9.47 20.15
C GLY A 118 6.50 -10.25 21.17
N LEU A 119 6.10 -11.51 21.38
CA LEU A 119 6.81 -12.45 22.23
C LEU A 119 7.05 -13.76 21.51
N VAL A 120 8.30 -14.24 21.53
CA VAL A 120 8.69 -15.57 21.03
C VAL A 120 9.30 -16.34 22.19
N PHE A 121 8.61 -17.38 22.67
CA PHE A 121 9.00 -18.15 23.86
C PHE A 121 9.34 -17.29 25.09
N GLY A 122 8.62 -16.17 25.27
CA GLY A 122 8.81 -15.22 26.39
C GLY A 122 9.88 -14.16 26.17
N ALA A 123 10.61 -14.18 25.05
CA ALA A 123 11.53 -13.11 24.66
C ALA A 123 10.80 -12.05 23.83
N GLU A 124 11.03 -10.78 24.14
CA GLU A 124 10.54 -9.65 23.36
C GLU A 124 11.13 -9.65 21.95
N VAL A 125 10.26 -9.46 20.97
CA VAL A 125 10.61 -9.26 19.56
C VAL A 125 9.78 -8.11 19.00
N MET A 126 10.24 -7.52 17.91
CA MET A 126 9.45 -6.55 17.16
C MET A 126 9.03 -7.20 15.85
N TYR A 127 7.75 -7.10 15.53
CA TYR A 127 7.23 -7.38 14.20
C TYR A 127 6.96 -6.08 13.46
N THR A 128 7.01 -6.14 12.14
CA THR A 128 6.60 -5.06 11.25
C THR A 128 5.33 -5.48 10.54
N VAL A 129 4.34 -4.59 10.47
CA VAL A 129 3.22 -4.68 9.53
C VAL A 129 3.28 -3.46 8.63
N ALA A 130 3.44 -3.67 7.34
CA ALA A 130 3.59 -2.61 6.38
C ALA A 130 2.55 -2.76 5.26
N ALA A 131 2.03 -1.63 4.80
CA ALA A 131 1.04 -1.57 3.73
C ALA A 131 1.59 -0.71 2.59
N LEU A 132 1.32 -1.17 1.37
CA LEU A 132 1.54 -0.41 0.15
C LEU A 132 0.24 -0.40 -0.65
N VAL A 133 -0.12 0.75 -1.18
CA VAL A 133 -1.39 0.96 -1.88
C VAL A 133 -1.18 1.53 -3.27
N GLN A 134 -2.05 1.15 -4.19
CA GLN A 134 -2.31 1.87 -5.43
C GLN A 134 -3.74 2.42 -5.35
N ALA A 135 -3.86 3.68 -4.92
CA ALA A 135 -5.11 4.32 -4.59
C ALA A 135 -5.73 5.04 -5.81
N ASN A 136 -6.89 4.57 -6.25
CA ASN A 136 -7.61 5.10 -7.40
C ASN A 136 -9.14 5.08 -7.17
N TYR A 137 -9.63 5.29 -5.94
CA TYR A 137 -11.04 5.03 -5.60
C TYR A 137 -11.75 6.25 -5.02
N GLY A 138 -13.09 6.17 -4.97
CA GLY A 138 -13.95 7.07 -4.22
C GLY A 138 -14.19 8.45 -4.81
N ALA A 139 -15.21 9.14 -4.30
CA ALA A 139 -15.63 10.46 -4.73
C ALA A 139 -15.24 11.54 -3.71
N LYS A 140 -14.85 12.74 -4.17
CA LYS A 140 -14.35 13.84 -3.30
C LYS A 140 -15.09 14.05 -1.98
N ARG A 141 -16.43 13.98 -1.99
CA ARG A 141 -17.29 14.14 -0.81
C ARG A 141 -17.05 13.09 0.30
N ASP A 142 -16.54 11.92 -0.05
CA ASP A 142 -16.39 10.78 0.84
C ASP A 142 -15.04 10.82 1.57
N LEU A 143 -14.10 11.69 1.18
CA LEU A 143 -12.80 11.81 1.83
C LEU A 143 -12.92 12.12 3.33
N HIS A 144 -12.34 11.25 4.14
CA HIS A 144 -12.10 11.48 5.55
C HIS A 144 -10.60 11.57 5.84
N PHE A 145 -10.21 12.49 6.72
CA PHE A 145 -8.82 12.63 7.15
C PHE A 145 -8.76 12.72 8.67
N GLY A 146 -8.11 11.75 9.34
CA GLY A 146 -8.08 11.68 10.81
C GLY A 146 -9.47 11.65 11.45
N GLY A 147 -10.44 11.00 10.79
CA GLY A 147 -11.85 10.97 11.20
C GLY A 147 -12.68 12.20 10.86
N VAL A 148 -12.07 13.27 10.33
CA VAL A 148 -12.78 14.48 9.90
C VAL A 148 -13.33 14.29 8.48
N PRO A 149 -14.63 14.56 8.20
CA PRO A 149 -15.22 14.38 6.87
C PRO A 149 -14.85 15.55 5.93
N VAL A 150 -13.55 15.72 5.68
CA VAL A 150 -12.97 16.84 4.89
C VAL A 150 -13.64 16.99 3.52
N GLY A 151 -13.97 15.89 2.86
CA GLY A 151 -14.66 15.90 1.57
C GLY A 151 -16.01 16.62 1.60
N ARG A 152 -16.78 16.48 2.68
CA ARG A 152 -18.07 17.17 2.85
C ARG A 152 -17.89 18.64 3.16
N LEU A 153 -16.90 18.97 4.00
CA LEU A 153 -16.59 20.35 4.34
C LEU A 153 -16.17 21.16 3.09
N ILE A 154 -15.36 20.56 2.22
CA ILE A 154 -15.01 21.16 0.92
C ILE A 154 -16.26 21.39 0.07
N ALA A 155 -17.15 20.41 -0.02
CA ALA A 155 -18.36 20.52 -0.83
C ALA A 155 -19.34 21.60 -0.31
N GLU A 156 -19.48 21.73 1.01
CA GLU A 156 -20.28 22.79 1.63
C GLU A 156 -19.71 24.18 1.33
N GLN A 157 -18.39 24.34 1.41
CA GLN A 157 -17.72 25.60 1.12
C GLN A 157 -17.79 25.96 -0.37
N ASP A 158 -17.57 24.99 -1.26
CA ASP A 158 -17.75 25.16 -2.70
C ASP A 158 -19.18 25.61 -3.00
N ALA A 159 -20.20 25.00 -2.38
CA ALA A 159 -21.60 25.38 -2.58
C ALA A 159 -21.92 26.81 -2.09
N ILE A 160 -21.24 27.29 -1.04
CA ILE A 160 -21.36 28.67 -0.55
C ILE A 160 -20.65 29.65 -1.50
N ALA A 161 -19.53 29.26 -2.10
CA ALA A 161 -18.77 30.07 -3.05
C ALA A 161 -19.42 30.13 -4.44
N THR A 162 -20.18 29.10 -4.85
CA THR A 162 -20.79 29.01 -6.19
C THR A 162 -22.20 29.59 -6.30
N ALA A 163 -22.51 30.68 -5.58
CA ALA A 163 -23.63 31.55 -5.95
C ALA A 163 -23.34 32.37 -7.24
N GLU A 164 -22.11 32.36 -7.77
CA GLU A 164 -21.71 33.21 -8.91
C GLU A 164 -21.17 32.48 -10.16
N GLU A 165 -20.87 31.18 -10.16
CA GLU A 165 -20.25 30.53 -11.35
C GLU A 165 -20.71 29.08 -11.60
N GLU A 166 -22.00 28.87 -11.77
CA GLU A 166 -22.58 27.52 -11.91
C GLU A 166 -22.61 26.93 -13.34
N SER A 167 -21.88 27.48 -14.32
CA SER A 167 -22.01 27.05 -15.73
C SER A 167 -20.86 26.24 -16.34
N GLN A 168 -19.80 25.85 -15.60
CA GLN A 168 -18.62 25.21 -16.23
C GLN A 168 -18.09 23.92 -15.58
N ARG A 169 -18.71 23.38 -14.51
CA ARG A 169 -18.17 22.23 -13.76
C ARG A 169 -18.98 20.92 -13.88
N GLU A 170 -19.69 20.70 -14.98
CA GLU A 170 -20.49 19.47 -15.17
C GLU A 170 -19.69 18.24 -15.65
N ASP A 171 -18.52 18.41 -16.26
CA ASP A 171 -17.80 17.29 -16.87
C ASP A 171 -16.94 16.46 -15.89
N ALA A 172 -16.53 17.03 -14.75
CA ALA A 172 -15.79 16.33 -13.71
C ALA A 172 -16.68 15.43 -12.80
N ARG A 173 -18.01 15.57 -12.89
CA ARG A 173 -18.98 14.88 -12.02
C ARG A 173 -19.26 13.42 -12.42
N LYS A 174 -18.70 12.93 -13.52
CA LYS A 174 -18.90 11.54 -14.00
C LYS A 174 -17.66 10.66 -13.83
N ALA A 175 -16.83 10.92 -12.83
CA ALA A 175 -15.82 9.95 -12.43
C ALA A 175 -16.55 8.74 -11.83
N LYS A 176 -16.63 7.63 -12.59
CA LYS A 176 -17.07 6.33 -12.06
C LYS A 176 -16.15 5.94 -10.91
N ASP A 177 -16.71 5.28 -9.88
CA ASP A 177 -15.92 4.83 -8.73
C ASP A 177 -14.80 3.91 -9.23
N GLY A 178 -13.55 4.22 -8.86
CA GLY A 178 -12.34 3.64 -9.46
C GLY A 178 -11.92 2.30 -8.86
N SER A 179 -10.75 2.12 -8.24
CA SER A 179 -10.31 0.85 -7.60
C SER A 179 -9.21 1.11 -6.55
N ILE A 180 -8.93 0.16 -5.67
CA ILE A 180 -7.72 0.18 -4.84
C ILE A 180 -7.12 -1.22 -4.71
N ILE A 181 -5.81 -1.31 -4.86
CA ILE A 181 -5.04 -2.49 -4.45
C ILE A 181 -4.28 -2.17 -3.17
N VAL A 182 -4.41 -3.02 -2.15
CA VAL A 182 -3.59 -2.95 -0.92
C VAL A 182 -2.77 -4.22 -0.80
N VAL A 183 -1.46 -4.07 -0.67
CA VAL A 183 -0.53 -5.14 -0.35
C VAL A 183 -0.05 -4.96 1.10
N ILE A 184 -0.27 -5.96 1.94
CA ILE A 184 0.22 -6.00 3.31
C ILE A 184 1.40 -6.98 3.41
N ALA A 185 2.52 -6.55 3.97
CA ALA A 185 3.64 -7.41 4.30
C ALA A 185 3.85 -7.42 5.82
N THR A 186 4.30 -8.56 6.34
CA THR A 186 4.75 -8.67 7.72
C THR A 186 5.91 -9.65 7.87
N ASP A 187 6.73 -9.47 8.88
CA ASP A 187 7.73 -10.45 9.34
C ASP A 187 7.20 -11.33 10.49
N ALA A 188 5.93 -11.15 10.89
CA ALA A 188 5.28 -12.04 11.85
C ALA A 188 4.99 -13.41 11.19
N PRO A 189 5.25 -14.54 11.89
CA PRO A 189 5.01 -15.87 11.35
C PRO A 189 3.51 -16.18 11.33
N LEU A 190 2.88 -16.04 10.16
CA LEU A 190 1.45 -16.20 9.97
C LEU A 190 1.12 -17.33 9.00
N HIS A 191 0.15 -18.16 9.37
CA HIS A 191 -0.42 -19.16 8.47
C HIS A 191 -1.25 -18.49 7.35
N PRO A 192 -1.41 -19.09 6.16
CA PRO A 192 -2.21 -18.52 5.07
C PRO A 192 -3.62 -18.04 5.46
N THR A 193 -4.33 -18.77 6.32
CA THR A 193 -5.64 -18.36 6.82
C THR A 193 -5.57 -17.12 7.74
N GLN A 194 -4.47 -16.93 8.47
CA GLN A 194 -4.23 -15.72 9.26
C GLN A 194 -3.84 -14.54 8.36
N LEU A 195 -3.07 -14.78 7.29
CA LEU A 195 -2.78 -13.77 6.27
C LEU A 195 -4.06 -13.30 5.57
N GLN A 196 -4.99 -14.19 5.24
CA GLN A 196 -6.32 -13.80 4.74
C GLN A 196 -7.09 -12.93 5.75
N ARG A 197 -6.97 -13.20 7.06
CA ARG A 197 -7.58 -12.35 8.11
C ARG A 197 -6.90 -10.99 8.21
N LEU A 198 -5.58 -10.94 8.06
CA LEU A 198 -4.79 -9.71 8.04
C LEU A 198 -5.16 -8.86 6.81
N ALA A 199 -5.23 -9.46 5.62
CA ALA A 199 -5.64 -8.78 4.38
C ALA A 199 -7.02 -8.12 4.52
N LYS A 200 -7.99 -8.77 5.18
CA LYS A 200 -9.32 -8.20 5.47
C LYS A 200 -9.27 -6.94 6.34
N ARG A 201 -8.19 -6.68 7.08
CA ARG A 201 -8.04 -5.45 7.88
C ARG A 201 -7.68 -4.23 7.04
N ALA A 202 -7.20 -4.42 5.82
CA ALA A 202 -7.09 -3.32 4.85
C ALA A 202 -8.44 -2.62 4.62
N THR A 203 -9.56 -3.38 4.65
CA THR A 203 -10.91 -2.80 4.55
C THR A 203 -11.22 -1.81 5.69
N VAL A 204 -10.69 -2.06 6.90
CA VAL A 204 -10.89 -1.15 8.04
C VAL A 204 -10.16 0.16 7.77
N GLY A 205 -8.87 0.10 7.41
CA GLY A 205 -8.10 1.30 7.06
C GLY A 205 -8.72 2.08 5.91
N LEU A 206 -9.09 1.38 4.82
CA LEU A 206 -9.81 1.95 3.69
C LEU A 206 -11.09 2.69 4.11
N SER A 207 -11.88 2.09 5.00
CA SER A 207 -13.13 2.69 5.49
C SER A 207 -12.94 3.95 6.32
N ARG A 208 -11.84 4.06 7.07
CA ARG A 208 -11.52 5.25 7.86
C ARG A 208 -11.18 6.46 7.00
N VAL A 209 -10.71 6.22 5.77
CA VAL A 209 -10.48 7.26 4.74
C VAL A 209 -11.73 7.52 3.88
N GLY A 210 -12.84 6.82 4.17
CA GLY A 210 -14.12 6.98 3.50
C GLY A 210 -14.37 6.05 2.30
N GLY A 211 -13.57 5.01 2.13
CA GLY A 211 -13.85 3.95 1.17
C GLY A 211 -14.91 2.98 1.67
N TRP A 212 -15.98 2.78 0.90
CA TRP A 212 -17.11 1.94 1.33
C TRP A 212 -17.40 0.76 0.39
N GLY A 213 -16.53 0.49 -0.58
CA GLY A 213 -16.69 -0.64 -1.51
C GLY A 213 -17.81 -0.40 -2.53
N SER A 214 -17.73 0.70 -3.27
CA SER A 214 -18.70 1.05 -4.30
C SER A 214 -18.74 0.03 -5.44
N ASN A 215 -19.89 -0.10 -6.12
CA ASN A 215 -20.13 -1.19 -7.08
C ASN A 215 -19.11 -1.27 -8.24
N SER A 216 -18.64 -0.14 -8.76
CA SER A 216 -17.63 -0.17 -9.83
C SER A 216 -16.19 -0.25 -9.31
N SER A 217 -15.99 -0.34 -7.98
CA SER A 217 -14.68 -0.33 -7.36
C SER A 217 -14.09 -1.70 -7.11
N GLY A 218 -12.97 -1.97 -7.79
CA GLY A 218 -12.17 -3.17 -7.57
C GLY A 218 -11.30 -3.03 -6.34
N ASP A 219 -11.87 -3.19 -5.15
CA ASP A 219 -11.16 -3.08 -3.88
C ASP A 219 -10.59 -4.46 -3.48
N ILE A 220 -9.30 -4.69 -3.74
CA ILE A 220 -8.66 -6.00 -3.60
C ILE A 220 -7.44 -5.92 -2.69
N PHE A 221 -7.33 -6.86 -1.76
CA PHE A 221 -6.27 -6.87 -0.74
C PHE A 221 -5.53 -8.20 -0.74
N ILE A 222 -4.21 -8.14 -0.61
CA ILE A 222 -3.33 -9.30 -0.48
C ILE A 222 -2.41 -9.10 0.72
N ALA A 223 -2.13 -10.16 1.47
CA ALA A 223 -1.15 -10.13 2.55
C ALA A 223 -0.15 -11.29 2.42
N PHE A 224 1.11 -11.03 2.73
CA PHE A 224 2.14 -12.07 2.80
C PHE A 224 3.02 -11.91 4.06
N SER A 225 3.60 -13.02 4.50
CA SER A 225 4.60 -13.04 5.56
C SER A 225 5.98 -13.34 4.97
N THR A 226 7.00 -12.69 5.53
CA THR A 226 8.42 -12.92 5.23
C THR A 226 9.13 -13.79 6.27
N ALA A 227 8.43 -14.19 7.34
CA ALA A 227 8.98 -14.95 8.45
C ALA A 227 9.53 -16.31 8.03
N GLU A 228 8.79 -17.02 7.18
CA GLU A 228 9.10 -18.38 6.74
C GLU A 228 9.37 -18.43 5.24
N LYS A 229 10.49 -19.04 4.85
CA LYS A 229 10.87 -19.24 3.45
C LYS A 229 10.63 -20.68 3.06
N ILE A 230 9.55 -20.92 2.34
CA ILE A 230 9.16 -22.26 1.92
C ILE A 230 9.97 -22.66 0.67
N PRO A 231 10.84 -23.69 0.75
CA PRO A 231 11.62 -24.13 -0.39
C PRO A 231 10.70 -24.75 -1.45
N ARG A 232 10.95 -24.42 -2.72
CA ARG A 232 10.15 -24.90 -3.86
C ARG A 232 10.43 -26.36 -4.26
N ALA A 233 11.38 -27.03 -3.63
CA ALA A 233 11.91 -28.32 -4.08
C ALA A 233 11.98 -29.41 -3.00
N PRO A 234 10.86 -29.87 -2.43
CA PRO A 234 10.80 -31.26 -2.00
C PRO A 234 10.69 -32.16 -3.25
N ASP A 235 11.47 -33.23 -3.33
CA ASP A 235 11.28 -34.28 -4.33
C ASP A 235 9.82 -34.73 -4.32
N PHE A 236 9.17 -34.76 -5.50
CA PHE A 236 7.79 -35.24 -5.58
C PHE A 236 7.68 -36.63 -4.97
N SER A 237 6.78 -36.77 -4.00
CA SER A 237 6.55 -38.01 -3.27
C SER A 237 5.07 -38.14 -2.95
N TRP A 238 4.47 -39.26 -3.37
CA TRP A 238 3.13 -39.65 -2.92
C TRP A 238 3.06 -39.99 -1.42
N LYS A 239 4.20 -40.06 -0.74
CA LYS A 239 4.28 -40.25 0.71
C LYS A 239 4.38 -38.87 1.38
N PRO A 240 3.36 -38.45 2.15
CA PRO A 240 3.41 -37.22 2.92
C PRO A 240 4.60 -37.24 3.88
N ARG A 241 5.26 -36.10 4.02
CA ARG A 241 6.35 -35.92 4.98
C ARG A 241 6.07 -34.72 5.90
N VAL A 242 6.71 -34.69 7.07
CA VAL A 242 6.42 -33.73 8.15
C VAL A 242 7.66 -32.99 8.64
N GLU A 243 8.73 -32.94 7.84
CA GLU A 243 9.97 -32.26 8.22
C GLU A 243 9.83 -30.73 8.18
N GLN A 244 8.88 -30.21 7.42
CA GLN A 244 8.60 -28.77 7.37
C GLN A 244 7.81 -28.35 8.62
N ASN A 245 8.47 -27.55 9.46
CA ASN A 245 7.88 -26.94 10.64
C ASN A 245 7.83 -25.43 10.44
N ILE A 246 6.71 -24.80 10.78
CA ILE A 246 6.54 -23.35 10.74
C ILE A 246 6.13 -22.86 12.11
N ALA A 247 6.72 -21.75 12.57
CA ALA A 247 6.15 -21.01 13.69
C ALA A 247 4.83 -20.36 13.23
N VAL A 248 3.88 -20.19 14.14
CA VAL A 248 2.62 -19.51 13.85
C VAL A 248 2.22 -18.68 15.07
N VAL A 249 1.88 -17.41 14.87
CA VAL A 249 1.33 -16.54 15.91
C VAL A 249 0.06 -17.16 16.49
N GLN A 250 -0.08 -17.14 17.81
CA GLN A 250 -1.30 -17.61 18.46
C GLN A 250 -2.48 -16.68 18.13
N ASP A 251 -3.58 -17.26 17.65
CA ASP A 251 -4.76 -16.50 17.23
C ASP A 251 -5.32 -15.55 18.29
N VAL A 252 -5.19 -15.89 19.58
CA VAL A 252 -5.65 -15.04 20.69
C VAL A 252 -4.83 -13.75 20.85
N THR A 253 -3.61 -13.71 20.31
CA THR A 253 -2.65 -12.59 20.43
C THR A 253 -2.55 -11.72 19.17
N ILE A 254 -3.24 -12.10 18.09
CA ILE A 254 -3.03 -11.52 16.75
C ILE A 254 -3.56 -10.08 16.57
N ASN A 255 -4.35 -9.57 17.51
CA ASN A 255 -5.09 -8.31 17.34
C ASN A 255 -4.19 -7.09 17.08
N ALA A 256 -2.99 -7.03 17.68
CA ALA A 256 -2.06 -5.94 17.43
C ALA A 256 -1.59 -5.90 15.96
N LEU A 257 -1.42 -7.06 15.31
CA LEU A 257 -1.12 -7.13 13.87
C LEU A 257 -2.32 -6.67 13.03
N PHE A 258 -3.54 -6.96 13.47
CA PHE A 258 -4.76 -6.52 12.78
C PHE A 258 -4.98 -5.02 12.85
N GLU A 259 -4.75 -4.43 14.01
CA GLU A 259 -4.76 -2.97 14.19
C GLU A 259 -3.65 -2.33 13.35
N GLY A 260 -2.42 -2.85 13.44
CA GLY A 260 -1.30 -2.36 12.63
C GLY A 260 -1.57 -2.39 11.12
N ALA A 261 -2.24 -3.43 10.62
CA ALA A 261 -2.64 -3.50 9.21
C ALA A 261 -3.69 -2.46 8.82
N ALA A 262 -4.66 -2.18 9.69
CA ALA A 262 -5.67 -1.16 9.45
C ALA A 262 -5.04 0.24 9.45
N ASP A 263 -4.21 0.54 10.44
CA ASP A 263 -3.53 1.83 10.59
C ASP A 263 -2.53 2.09 9.46
N ALA A 264 -1.71 1.10 9.10
CA ALA A 264 -0.79 1.22 7.97
C ALA A 264 -1.54 1.42 6.65
N THR A 265 -2.70 0.78 6.46
CA THR A 265 -3.50 0.98 5.25
C THR A 265 -4.09 2.39 5.19
N GLU A 266 -4.64 2.89 6.29
CA GLU A 266 -5.18 4.25 6.41
C GLU A 266 -4.11 5.30 6.08
N GLU A 267 -2.94 5.20 6.71
CA GLU A 267 -1.85 6.15 6.46
C GLU A 267 -1.25 6.01 5.07
N ALA A 268 -1.11 4.80 4.52
CA ALA A 268 -0.63 4.61 3.16
C ALA A 268 -1.53 5.30 2.13
N ILE A 269 -2.86 5.30 2.34
CA ILE A 269 -3.80 6.05 1.48
C ILE A 269 -3.60 7.56 1.64
N TYR A 270 -3.38 8.06 2.86
CA TYR A 270 -3.04 9.47 3.06
C TYR A 270 -1.75 9.86 2.35
N ASN A 271 -0.72 9.03 2.45
CA ASN A 271 0.57 9.30 1.80
C ASN A 271 0.44 9.27 0.27
N ALA A 272 -0.40 8.40 -0.30
CA ALA A 272 -0.70 8.41 -1.73
C ALA A 272 -1.36 9.73 -2.19
N LEU A 273 -2.23 10.31 -1.35
CA LEU A 273 -2.92 11.57 -1.64
C LEU A 273 -2.03 12.80 -1.41
N ILE A 274 -1.22 12.80 -0.35
CA ILE A 274 -0.34 13.91 0.04
C ILE A 274 0.90 13.97 -0.85
N GLY A 275 1.49 12.81 -1.18
CA GLY A 275 2.67 12.71 -2.04
C GLY A 275 2.39 12.94 -3.52
N ALA A 276 1.12 13.08 -3.91
CA ALA A 276 0.75 13.32 -5.29
C ALA A 276 1.02 14.77 -5.74
N GLU A 277 1.38 14.93 -7.01
CA GLU A 277 1.55 16.21 -7.69
C GLU A 277 0.45 16.42 -8.73
N ASP A 278 0.24 17.64 -9.22
CA ASP A 278 -0.74 17.88 -10.28
C ASP A 278 -0.36 17.14 -11.57
N MET A 279 -1.37 16.69 -12.31
CA MET A 279 -1.16 15.98 -13.56
C MET A 279 -2.21 16.38 -14.59
N GLU A 280 -1.74 16.59 -15.82
CA GLU A 280 -2.57 16.79 -16.99
C GLU A 280 -2.54 15.52 -17.86
N GLY A 281 -3.71 14.94 -18.08
CA GLY A 281 -3.91 13.77 -18.91
C GLY A 281 -4.29 14.10 -20.36
N PRO A 282 -4.56 13.07 -21.18
CA PRO A 282 -5.09 13.24 -22.52
C PRO A 282 -6.38 14.07 -22.52
N ARG A 283 -6.60 14.86 -23.58
CA ARG A 283 -7.74 15.79 -23.73
C ARG A 283 -7.76 16.96 -22.73
N GLY A 284 -6.63 17.26 -22.08
CA GLY A 284 -6.47 18.43 -21.21
C GLY A 284 -7.14 18.28 -19.84
N VAL A 285 -7.46 17.06 -19.42
CA VAL A 285 -8.02 16.79 -18.09
C VAL A 285 -6.94 17.05 -17.04
N LYS A 286 -7.20 17.98 -16.12
CA LYS A 286 -6.29 18.32 -15.02
C LYS A 286 -6.84 17.83 -13.69
N ILE A 287 -6.01 17.12 -12.95
CA ILE A 287 -6.33 16.65 -11.59
C ILE A 287 -5.27 17.19 -10.64
N TYR A 288 -5.72 17.75 -9.52
CA TYR A 288 -4.89 18.44 -8.55
C TYR A 288 -4.71 17.61 -7.27
N PRO A 289 -3.61 17.79 -6.54
CA PRO A 289 -3.41 17.16 -5.24
C PRO A 289 -4.29 17.79 -4.16
N CYS A 290 -4.52 17.07 -3.06
CA CYS A 290 -5.42 17.48 -1.98
C CYS A 290 -4.78 18.41 -0.93
N GLY A 291 -3.47 18.64 -1.00
CA GLY A 291 -2.69 19.25 0.09
C GLY A 291 -3.23 20.61 0.58
N GLN A 292 -3.56 21.53 -0.35
CA GLN A 292 -4.09 22.85 0.02
C GLN A 292 -5.49 22.77 0.65
N ASP A 293 -6.35 21.88 0.14
CA ASP A 293 -7.70 21.70 0.63
C ASP A 293 -7.70 21.08 2.03
N ILE A 294 -6.84 20.09 2.28
CA ILE A 294 -6.68 19.48 3.61
C ILE A 294 -6.12 20.50 4.61
N GLN A 295 -5.09 21.25 4.25
CA GLN A 295 -4.48 22.27 5.13
C GLN A 295 -5.51 23.31 5.58
N ARG A 296 -6.34 23.82 4.67
CA ARG A 296 -7.37 24.81 5.00
C ARG A 296 -8.37 24.31 6.04
N HIS A 297 -8.81 23.06 5.92
CA HIS A 297 -9.87 22.51 6.76
C HIS A 297 -9.37 21.94 8.09
N LEU A 298 -8.19 21.34 8.11
CA LEU A 298 -7.61 20.83 9.36
C LEU A 298 -6.91 21.91 10.18
N GLY A 299 -6.22 22.86 9.52
CA GLY A 299 -5.58 23.98 10.20
C GLY A 299 -6.58 24.86 10.94
N SER A 300 -7.72 25.17 10.32
CA SER A 300 -8.75 26.04 10.91
C SER A 300 -9.50 25.41 12.09
N GLN A 301 -9.63 24.08 12.14
CA GLN A 301 -10.38 23.38 13.20
C GLN A 301 -9.52 22.96 14.40
N PHE A 302 -8.22 22.66 14.21
CA PHE A 302 -7.36 22.12 15.28
C PHE A 302 -6.25 23.07 15.74
N PHE A 303 -5.83 24.04 14.93
CA PHE A 303 -4.69 24.92 15.22
C PHE A 303 -5.06 26.38 14.88
N GLY A 304 -5.76 27.06 15.79
CA GLY A 304 -6.21 28.44 15.56
C GLY A 304 -5.10 29.35 15.01
N SER A 305 -5.45 30.19 14.01
CA SER A 305 -4.75 31.32 13.34
C SER A 305 -3.22 31.53 13.40
N GLU A 306 -2.40 30.59 13.84
CA GLU A 306 -0.94 30.69 13.79
C GLU A 306 -0.37 30.02 12.53
N PRO A 307 0.67 30.61 11.91
CA PRO A 307 1.27 30.06 10.71
C PRO A 307 2.11 28.83 11.06
N PHE A 308 1.71 27.71 10.47
CA PHE A 308 2.52 26.53 10.16
C PHE A 308 2.93 25.58 11.30
N VAL A 309 2.24 24.44 11.27
CA VAL A 309 2.84 23.11 11.43
C VAL A 309 2.75 22.47 10.03
N THR A 310 3.88 22.19 9.37
CA THR A 310 3.90 21.44 8.10
C THR A 310 3.17 20.10 8.28
N LEU A 311 2.43 19.63 7.27
CA LEU A 311 1.71 18.35 7.33
C LEU A 311 2.60 17.16 7.76
N GLU A 312 3.91 17.25 7.52
CA GLU A 312 4.95 16.34 8.03
C GLU A 312 4.95 16.15 9.55
N LYS A 313 4.38 17.08 10.32
CA LYS A 313 4.28 16.98 11.79
C LYS A 313 2.93 16.43 12.28
N LEU A 314 1.92 16.34 11.39
CA LEU A 314 0.63 15.70 11.71
C LEU A 314 0.70 14.18 11.54
N LEU A 315 1.63 13.71 10.71
CA LEU A 315 1.98 12.32 10.52
C LEU A 315 3.47 12.20 10.89
N PRO A 316 3.84 11.97 12.16
CA PRO A 316 5.22 11.71 12.49
C PRO A 316 5.63 10.40 11.80
N CYS A 317 6.18 10.51 10.60
CA CYS A 317 7.07 9.51 10.05
C CYS A 317 8.27 9.46 11.00
N GLU A 318 8.28 8.54 11.96
CA GLU A 318 9.57 8.05 12.42
C GLU A 318 10.24 7.44 11.19
N GLU A 319 11.42 7.95 10.84
CA GLU A 319 12.28 7.41 9.78
C GLU A 319 12.61 5.96 10.11
N VAL A 320 11.73 5.04 9.71
CA VAL A 320 11.98 3.61 9.75
C VAL A 320 12.30 3.21 8.32
N THR A 321 13.59 3.14 8.03
CA THR A 321 14.12 2.45 6.85
C THR A 321 13.39 1.12 6.72
N LEU A 322 12.68 0.93 5.62
CA LEU A 322 12.05 -0.32 5.24
C LEU A 322 13.12 -1.41 5.24
N GLY A 323 13.19 -2.16 6.34
CA GLY A 323 13.87 -3.44 6.37
C GLY A 323 13.14 -4.39 5.44
N SER A 324 13.53 -4.40 4.15
CA SER A 324 13.27 -5.46 3.17
C SER A 324 11.83 -5.76 2.71
N ALA A 325 10.80 -5.03 3.14
CA ALA A 325 9.40 -5.40 2.84
C ALA A 325 8.78 -4.77 1.57
N PHE A 326 9.19 -3.57 1.17
CA PHE A 326 8.66 -2.87 0.00
C PHE A 326 9.77 -2.10 -0.73
N GLN A 327 9.75 -2.11 -2.06
CA GLN A 327 10.85 -1.66 -2.91
C GLN A 327 10.35 -0.80 -4.07
N ALA A 328 10.98 0.35 -4.36
CA ALA A 328 10.57 1.24 -5.45
C ALA A 328 11.72 1.64 -6.39
N CYS A 329 11.35 2.07 -7.60
CA CYS A 329 12.27 2.45 -8.67
C CYS A 329 12.12 3.93 -9.09
N HIS A 330 13.20 4.51 -9.60
CA HIS A 330 13.30 5.89 -10.09
C HIS A 330 13.20 5.97 -11.62
N HIS A 331 12.05 6.38 -12.18
CA HIS A 331 11.83 7.22 -13.39
C HIS A 331 10.34 7.22 -13.80
N SER A 332 9.92 8.19 -14.60
CA SER A 332 8.54 8.65 -14.83
C SER A 332 7.54 7.67 -15.49
N TYR A 333 7.88 6.39 -15.62
CA TYR A 333 7.00 5.34 -16.18
C TYR A 333 7.22 3.97 -15.53
N ASP A 334 7.79 3.90 -14.32
CA ASP A 334 8.14 2.61 -13.72
C ASP A 334 6.93 1.94 -13.07
N ILE A 335 6.96 0.60 -13.05
CA ILE A 335 5.96 -0.28 -12.43
C ILE A 335 6.38 -0.49 -10.97
N LEU A 336 5.42 -0.59 -10.05
CA LEU A 336 5.72 -0.83 -8.64
C LEU A 336 5.86 -2.34 -8.38
N ILE A 337 6.99 -2.75 -7.82
CA ILE A 337 7.39 -4.17 -7.74
C ILE A 337 7.89 -4.52 -6.34
N LEU A 338 7.36 -5.60 -5.79
CA LEU A 338 7.78 -6.16 -4.51
C LEU A 338 8.59 -7.43 -4.75
N PRO A 339 9.93 -7.38 -4.66
CA PRO A 339 10.75 -8.57 -4.71
C PRO A 339 10.85 -9.22 -3.33
N ILE A 340 10.98 -10.54 -3.34
CA ILE A 340 11.21 -11.38 -2.16
C ILE A 340 12.73 -11.41 -1.92
N LEU A 341 13.22 -10.80 -0.84
CA LEU A 341 14.67 -10.70 -0.56
C LEU A 341 15.19 -11.62 0.56
N GLN A 342 16.42 -12.09 0.35
CA GLN A 342 17.34 -12.72 1.31
C GLN A 342 17.96 -11.67 2.24
N CYS A 343 17.80 -11.82 3.56
CA CYS A 343 18.59 -11.05 4.53
C CYS A 343 19.62 -11.94 5.23
N CYS A 344 20.88 -11.50 5.19
CA CYS A 344 22.00 -12.00 6.00
C CYS A 344 21.89 -11.49 7.44
N PRO A 345 22.31 -12.26 8.46
CA PRO A 345 22.30 -11.83 9.85
C PRO A 345 23.60 -11.09 10.18
N ASN A 346 23.52 -9.82 10.60
CA ASN A 346 24.40 -9.17 11.59
C ASN A 346 24.26 -7.65 11.48
N LEU A 347 23.74 -7.01 12.54
CA LEU A 347 24.35 -5.82 13.14
C LEU A 347 23.64 -5.46 14.45
N ILE A 348 24.31 -5.82 15.54
CA ILE A 348 24.01 -5.43 16.92
C ILE A 348 24.58 -4.02 17.15
N GLY A 349 23.76 -3.13 17.70
CA GLY A 349 24.20 -2.17 18.73
C GLY A 349 24.29 -0.69 18.36
N LYS A 350 23.46 0.14 19.00
CA LYS A 350 23.86 1.07 20.08
C LYS A 350 22.65 1.81 20.65
N ARG A 351 22.38 1.62 21.94
CA ARG A 351 21.40 2.38 22.73
C ARG A 351 21.89 3.82 22.97
N ARG A 352 20.98 4.80 22.93
CA ARG A 352 21.11 6.06 23.68
C ARG A 352 19.97 6.15 24.70
N GLN A 353 20.33 6.30 25.97
CA GLN A 353 19.44 6.64 27.08
C GLN A 353 18.78 8.00 26.82
N LEU A 354 17.47 8.10 27.01
CA LEU A 354 16.81 9.37 27.26
C LEU A 354 16.49 9.48 28.75
N VAL A 355 16.98 10.58 29.31
CA VAL A 355 16.84 11.04 30.69
C VAL A 355 15.40 11.52 30.91
N GLY A 356 14.80 11.13 32.03
CA GLY A 356 13.41 11.45 32.37
C GLY A 356 13.17 12.92 32.70
N ILE A 357 11.94 13.37 32.47
CA ILE A 357 11.37 14.60 33.00
C ILE A 357 10.14 14.22 33.83
N PRO A 358 10.06 14.57 35.13
CA PRO A 358 8.90 14.24 35.95
C PRO A 358 7.78 15.26 35.72
N LEU A 359 6.58 14.78 35.37
CA LEU A 359 5.37 15.59 35.38
C LEU A 359 4.70 15.49 36.76
N THR A 360 4.78 16.58 37.52
CA THR A 360 4.00 16.81 38.74
C THR A 360 2.53 17.04 38.39
N VAL A 361 1.64 16.21 38.95
CA VAL A 361 0.18 16.36 38.86
C VAL A 361 -0.32 17.22 40.03
N PRO A 362 -1.10 18.31 39.82
CA PRO A 362 -1.76 19.00 40.92
C PRO A 362 -2.99 18.23 41.38
N SER A 363 -3.09 18.02 42.69
CA SER A 363 -4.25 17.41 43.35
C SER A 363 -5.49 18.31 43.25
N VAL A 364 -6.60 17.79 42.73
CA VAL A 364 -7.92 18.42 42.90
C VAL A 364 -8.57 17.85 44.15
N ARG A 365 -8.62 18.66 45.21
CA ARG A 365 -9.48 18.44 46.38
C ARG A 365 -10.92 18.80 45.98
N GLY A 366 -11.85 17.94 46.35
CA GLY A 366 -13.27 18.08 46.03
C GLY A 366 -13.97 19.21 46.77
N LEU A 367 -15.25 19.39 46.43
CA LEU A 367 -16.24 20.10 47.22
C LEU A 367 -17.64 19.57 46.86
N ALA A 368 -18.32 19.12 47.92
CA ALA A 368 -19.76 18.89 48.13
C ALA A 368 -20.49 17.84 47.27
#